data_AF-A0A6H1ZBW7-F1
#
_entry.id   AF-A0A6H1ZBW7-F1
#
_cell.length_a   1.000
_cell.length_b   1.000
_cell.length_c   1.000
_cell.angle_alpha   90.00
_cell.angle_beta   90.00
_cell.angle_gamma   90.00
#
_symmetry.space_group_name_H-M   'P 1'
#
loop_
_entity.id
_entity.type
_entity.pdbx_description
1 polymer ?
#
loop_
_entity_poly.entity_id
_entity_poly.type
_entity_poly.pdbx_seq_one_letter_code
_entity_poly.pdbx_strand_id
1 'polypeptide(L)'
;MTIKMDADEKAGFAILCQTIPEDLAESIIKARQKRKLIFTPRIAKRLIAQYVEFGNPEQAAEIHVAKGWIDFRCDWAKKESRLTDQNHPTPRPSVNYGNPVAANDPPPAKEAIDPERRAQIVALALRSVRRA
;
A
#
# COMPACT_ATOMS: atom_id res chain seq x y z
N MET A 1 -12.15 25.54 -25.95
CA MET A 1 -10.90 24.95 -26.49
C MET A 1 -11.16 23.47 -26.68
N THR A 2 -11.45 23.02 -27.91
CA THR A 2 -11.77 21.61 -28.15
C THR A 2 -10.48 20.79 -28.18
N ILE A 3 -10.33 19.85 -27.25
CA ILE A 3 -9.18 18.93 -27.24
C ILE A 3 -9.32 17.99 -28.43
N LYS A 4 -8.26 17.85 -29.23
CA LYS A 4 -8.21 16.76 -30.22
C LYS A 4 -7.98 15.46 -29.45
N MET A 5 -8.99 14.61 -29.44
CA MET A 5 -8.97 13.29 -28.81
C MET A 5 -9.04 12.20 -29.88
N ASP A 6 -8.21 11.18 -29.74
CA ASP A 6 -8.31 9.96 -30.55
C ASP A 6 -9.54 9.12 -30.17
N ALA A 7 -9.90 8.14 -30.98
CA ALA A 7 -11.09 7.30 -30.75
C ALA A 7 -11.05 6.60 -29.38
N ASP A 8 -9.89 6.07 -29.00
CA ASP A 8 -9.67 5.42 -27.70
C ASP A 8 -9.73 6.41 -26.54
N GLU A 9 -9.23 7.64 -26.75
CA GLU A 9 -9.25 8.70 -25.75
C GLU A 9 -10.68 9.21 -25.52
N LYS A 10 -11.49 9.32 -26.57
CA LYS A 10 -12.93 9.65 -26.47
C LYS A 10 -13.70 8.57 -25.71
N ALA A 11 -13.40 7.30 -25.97
CA ALA A 11 -14.01 6.19 -25.23
C ALA A 11 -13.57 6.20 -23.75
N GLY A 12 -12.30 6.52 -23.47
CA GLY A 12 -11.82 6.73 -22.11
C GLY A 12 -12.47 7.93 -21.41
N PHE A 13 -12.64 9.04 -22.11
CA PHE A 13 -13.30 10.26 -21.63
C PHE A 13 -14.75 9.99 -21.23
N ALA A 14 -15.52 9.35 -22.11
CA ALA A 14 -16.90 8.98 -21.84
C ALA A 14 -17.04 8.10 -20.60
N ILE A 15 -16.06 7.25 -20.32
CA ILE A 15 -16.02 6.44 -19.10
C ILE A 15 -15.75 7.32 -17.87
N LEU A 16 -14.78 8.24 -17.92
CA LEU A 16 -14.50 9.17 -16.82
C LEU A 16 -15.72 10.04 -16.46
N CYS A 17 -16.40 10.58 -17.46
CA CYS A 17 -17.58 11.44 -17.31
C CYS A 17 -18.77 10.75 -16.61
N GLN A 18 -18.76 9.43 -16.44
CA GLN A 18 -19.79 8.72 -15.66
C GLN A 18 -19.65 8.94 -14.15
N THR A 19 -18.46 9.34 -13.69
CA THR A 19 -18.12 9.39 -12.26
C THR A 19 -17.56 10.72 -11.79
N ILE A 20 -17.04 11.54 -12.70
CA ILE A 20 -16.44 12.84 -12.41
C ILE A 20 -16.92 13.88 -13.43
N PRO A 21 -16.93 15.18 -13.07
CA PRO A 21 -17.34 16.23 -13.99
C PRO A 21 -16.41 16.33 -15.21
N GLU A 22 -16.98 16.82 -16.31
CA GLU A 22 -16.35 16.90 -17.63
C GLU A 22 -15.04 17.70 -17.59
N ASP A 23 -15.01 18.82 -16.85
CA ASP A 23 -13.83 19.67 -16.72
C ASP A 23 -12.62 18.96 -16.10
N LEU A 24 -12.88 18.09 -15.10
CA LEU A 24 -11.84 17.26 -14.48
C LEU A 24 -11.42 16.15 -15.43
N ALA A 25 -12.36 15.50 -16.11
CA ALA A 25 -12.05 14.47 -17.10
C ALA A 25 -11.17 15.03 -18.24
N GLU A 26 -11.44 16.24 -18.72
CA GLU A 26 -10.63 16.92 -19.73
C GLU A 26 -9.20 17.20 -19.23
N SER A 27 -9.08 17.68 -17.99
CA SER A 27 -7.80 17.93 -17.33
C SER A 27 -7.00 16.62 -17.20
N ILE A 28 -7.72 15.53 -16.88
CA ILE A 28 -7.29 14.12 -16.88
C ILE A 28 -7.28 13.55 -18.32
N ILE A 29 -7.16 14.35 -19.38
CA ILE A 29 -6.70 13.85 -20.69
C ILE A 29 -5.54 14.71 -21.16
N LYS A 30 -5.69 16.03 -21.04
CA LYS A 30 -4.66 17.04 -21.35
C LYS A 30 -3.32 16.72 -20.72
N ALA A 31 -3.29 16.42 -19.42
CA ALA A 31 -2.01 16.19 -18.74
C ALA A 31 -1.35 14.83 -19.07
N ARG A 32 -2.06 13.88 -19.67
CA ARG A 32 -1.50 12.62 -20.17
C ARG A 32 -1.05 12.70 -21.62
N GLN A 33 -1.78 13.45 -22.43
CA GLN A 33 -1.29 13.91 -23.74
C GLN A 33 0.03 14.69 -23.59
N LYS A 34 0.15 15.55 -22.57
CA LYS A 34 1.40 16.26 -22.24
C LYS A 34 2.57 15.31 -21.94
N ARG A 35 2.29 14.15 -21.35
CA ARG A 35 3.28 13.09 -21.08
C ARG A 35 3.46 12.12 -22.24
N LYS A 36 2.74 12.30 -23.36
CA LYS A 36 2.75 11.42 -24.54
C LYS A 36 2.41 9.96 -24.19
N LEU A 37 1.59 9.75 -23.16
CA LEU A 37 1.15 8.42 -22.75
C LEU A 37 -0.21 8.14 -23.37
N ILE A 38 -0.39 6.94 -23.92
CA ILE A 38 -1.68 6.53 -24.51
C ILE A 38 -2.73 6.45 -23.39
N PHE A 39 -3.89 7.06 -23.62
CA PHE A 39 -5.05 6.93 -22.75
C PHE A 39 -6.05 5.97 -23.37
N THR A 40 -6.18 4.78 -22.78
CA THR A 40 -7.10 3.75 -23.27
C THR A 40 -8.32 3.61 -22.35
N PRO A 41 -9.44 3.07 -22.86
CA PRO A 41 -10.65 2.83 -22.06
C PRO A 41 -10.39 1.93 -20.84
N ARG A 42 -9.45 0.98 -20.97
CA ARG A 42 -9.04 0.09 -19.87
C ARG A 42 -8.41 0.87 -18.71
N ILE A 43 -7.65 1.90 -19.02
CA ILE A 43 -6.98 2.73 -18.02
C ILE A 43 -8.00 3.65 -17.34
N ALA A 44 -8.95 4.20 -18.09
CA ALA A 44 -10.06 4.96 -17.54
C ALA A 44 -10.84 4.13 -16.50
N LYS A 45 -11.21 2.89 -16.83
CA LYS A 45 -11.88 1.98 -15.86
C LYS A 45 -11.05 1.71 -14.62
N ARG A 46 -9.73 1.53 -14.77
CA ARG A 46 -8.82 1.31 -13.64
C ARG A 46 -8.73 2.54 -12.74
N LEU A 47 -8.67 3.74 -13.33
CA LEU A 47 -8.67 5.00 -12.59
C LEU A 47 -9.95 5.18 -11.79
N ILE A 48 -11.10 4.91 -12.40
CA ILE A 48 -12.38 4.96 -11.70
C ILE A 48 -12.42 3.99 -10.53
N ALA A 49 -11.95 2.75 -10.71
CA ALA A 49 -11.88 1.79 -9.61
C ALA A 49 -11.05 2.33 -8.44
N GLN A 50 -9.94 3.00 -8.71
CA GLN A 50 -9.11 3.63 -7.68
C GLN A 50 -9.77 4.87 -7.04
N TYR A 51 -10.49 5.68 -7.83
CA TYR A 51 -11.24 6.84 -7.35
C TYR A 51 -12.44 6.44 -6.48
N VAL A 52 -13.08 5.32 -6.81
CA VAL A 52 -14.13 4.72 -5.97
C VAL A 52 -13.53 4.13 -4.70
N GLU A 53 -12.36 3.49 -4.77
CA GLU A 53 -11.64 2.99 -3.58
C GLU A 53 -11.21 4.14 -2.64
N PHE A 54 -11.01 5.34 -3.17
CA PHE A 54 -10.76 6.56 -2.38
C PHE A 54 -12.02 7.03 -1.61
N GLY A 55 -13.22 6.59 -2.00
CA GLY A 55 -14.50 6.93 -1.35
C GLY A 55 -15.19 8.16 -1.94
N ASN A 56 -14.43 9.13 -2.48
CA ASN A 56 -14.98 10.27 -3.23
C ASN A 56 -14.23 10.48 -4.57
N PRO A 57 -14.82 10.10 -5.71
CA PRO A 57 -14.12 10.11 -6.99
C PRO A 57 -13.79 11.51 -7.51
N GLU A 58 -14.57 12.54 -7.17
CA GLU A 58 -14.32 13.92 -7.60
C GLU A 58 -13.09 14.49 -6.90
N GLN A 59 -13.03 14.35 -5.58
CA GLN A 59 -11.90 14.81 -4.78
C GLN A 59 -10.61 14.03 -5.12
N ALA A 60 -10.73 12.73 -5.41
CA ALA A 60 -9.62 11.92 -5.92
C ALA A 60 -9.06 12.48 -7.23
N ALA A 61 -9.94 12.84 -8.16
CA ALA A 61 -9.59 13.44 -9.44
C ALA A 61 -8.90 14.81 -9.27
N GLU A 62 -9.39 15.67 -8.39
CA GLU A 62 -8.76 16.97 -8.08
C GLU A 62 -7.34 16.80 -7.54
N ILE A 63 -7.15 15.93 -6.54
CA ILE A 63 -5.84 15.62 -5.98
C ILE A 63 -4.92 15.05 -7.07
N HIS A 64 -5.47 14.20 -7.94
CA HIS A 64 -4.71 13.58 -9.01
C HIS A 64 -4.21 14.59 -10.04
N VAL A 65 -5.04 15.58 -10.40
CA VAL A 65 -4.66 16.71 -11.25
C VAL A 65 -3.62 17.58 -10.54
N ALA A 66 -3.84 17.92 -9.26
CA ALA A 66 -2.94 18.75 -8.47
C ALA A 66 -1.53 18.14 -8.30
N LYS A 67 -1.44 16.80 -8.20
CA LYS A 67 -0.16 16.07 -8.12
C LYS A 67 0.51 15.85 -9.48
N GLY A 68 -0.05 16.40 -10.56
CA GLY A 68 0.54 16.33 -11.89
C GLY A 68 0.52 14.93 -12.49
N TRP A 69 -0.38 14.06 -12.03
CA TRP A 69 -0.73 12.81 -12.71
C TRP A 69 0.45 11.84 -12.91
N ILE A 70 1.34 11.76 -11.92
CA ILE A 70 2.54 10.89 -11.93
C ILE A 70 2.17 9.44 -11.61
N ASP A 71 1.24 9.25 -10.69
CA ASP A 71 0.66 7.97 -10.28
C ASP A 71 -0.60 8.27 -9.46
N PHE A 72 -1.53 7.34 -9.33
CA PHE A 72 -2.58 7.43 -8.31
C PHE A 72 -2.48 6.18 -7.44
N ARG A 73 -2.03 6.37 -6.20
CA ARG A 73 -2.01 5.31 -5.18
C ARG A 73 -3.10 5.61 -4.17
N CYS A 74 -3.99 4.66 -3.92
CA CYS A 74 -5.01 4.77 -2.87
C CYS A 74 -4.39 5.06 -1.48
N ASP A 75 -3.13 4.65 -1.24
CA ASP A 75 -2.37 4.97 -0.02
C ASP A 75 -2.02 6.45 0.17
N TRP A 76 -2.15 7.29 -0.86
CA TRP A 76 -1.96 8.73 -0.71
C TRP A 76 -2.99 9.37 0.22
N ALA A 77 -4.19 8.78 0.30
CA ALA A 77 -5.24 9.16 1.26
C ALA A 77 -5.06 8.51 2.64
N LYS A 78 -4.56 7.26 2.67
CA LYS A 78 -4.30 6.54 3.94
C LYS A 78 -3.29 7.27 4.82
N LYS A 79 -2.42 8.10 4.26
CA LYS A 79 -1.47 8.90 5.04
C LYS A 79 -2.13 10.04 5.83
N GLU A 80 -3.29 10.56 5.38
CA GLU A 80 -4.07 11.54 6.14
C GLU A 80 -5.02 10.87 7.15
N SER A 81 -5.60 9.72 6.80
CA SER A 81 -6.46 8.95 7.73
C SER A 81 -5.68 8.21 8.82
N ARG A 82 -4.39 7.91 8.63
CA ARG A 82 -3.56 7.25 9.67
C ARG A 82 -3.05 8.19 10.76
N LEU A 83 -3.25 9.51 10.65
CA LEU A 83 -2.86 10.44 11.70
C LEU A 83 -3.88 10.52 12.85
N THR A 84 -5.02 9.84 12.74
CA THR A 84 -6.07 9.83 13.77
C THR A 84 -6.06 8.57 14.65
N ASP A 85 -5.03 7.72 14.54
CA ASP A 85 -4.86 6.59 15.45
C ASP A 85 -3.67 6.84 16.38
N GLN A 86 -3.87 7.71 17.38
CA GLN A 86 -2.93 7.94 18.49
C GLN A 86 -2.78 6.71 19.40
N ASN A 87 -3.47 5.59 19.11
CA ASN A 87 -3.47 4.39 19.95
C ASN A 87 -2.92 3.13 19.24
N HIS A 88 -2.36 3.23 18.03
CA HIS A 88 -1.70 2.07 17.43
C HIS A 88 -0.23 2.01 17.90
N PRO A 89 0.17 1.02 18.72
CA PRO A 89 1.58 0.83 19.04
C PRO A 89 2.29 0.39 17.75
N THR A 90 3.02 1.30 17.11
CA THR A 90 3.92 0.93 16.02
C THR A 90 4.99 -0.03 16.59
N PRO A 91 5.23 -1.20 15.96
CA PRO A 91 6.39 -2.01 16.32
C PRO A 91 7.64 -1.19 16.03
N ARG A 92 8.38 -0.84 17.08
CA ARG A 92 9.67 -0.15 16.94
C ARG A 92 10.61 -1.10 16.20
N PRO A 93 11.27 -0.68 15.10
CA PRO A 93 12.33 -1.48 14.53
C PRO A 93 13.41 -1.65 15.60
N SER A 94 13.65 -2.90 15.99
CA SER A 94 14.76 -3.28 16.84
C SER A 94 16.05 -2.81 16.19
N VAL A 95 16.72 -1.85 16.83
CA VAL A 95 18.06 -1.41 16.45
C VAL A 95 19.02 -2.52 16.89
N ASN A 96 19.13 -3.57 16.08
CA ASN A 96 20.22 -4.53 16.20
C ASN A 96 20.90 -4.64 14.83
N TYR A 97 21.68 -3.61 14.50
CA TYR A 97 22.65 -3.66 13.42
C TYR A 97 23.78 -4.62 13.84
N GLY A 98 23.59 -5.91 13.56
CA GLY A 98 24.65 -6.90 13.55
C GLY A 98 25.33 -6.91 12.18
N ASN A 99 26.61 -6.51 12.18
CA ASN A 99 27.59 -6.59 11.11
C ASN A 99 27.47 -7.87 10.23
N PRO A 100 27.50 -7.81 8.88
CA PRO A 100 27.51 -9.03 8.07
C PRO A 100 28.92 -9.62 8.08
N VAL A 101 29.22 -10.51 9.03
CA VAL A 101 30.40 -11.36 8.94
C VAL A 101 30.06 -12.51 8.00
N ALA A 102 30.64 -12.49 6.81
CA ALA A 102 30.67 -13.64 5.93
C ALA A 102 31.50 -14.75 6.59
N ALA A 103 30.87 -15.87 6.95
CA ALA A 103 31.59 -17.08 7.32
C ALA A 103 30.77 -18.30 6.92
N ASN A 104 31.41 -19.17 6.14
CA ASN A 104 31.01 -20.54 5.96
C ASN A 104 31.02 -21.25 7.33
N ASP A 105 29.86 -21.53 7.90
CA ASP A 105 29.73 -22.45 9.03
C ASP A 105 28.67 -23.51 8.69
N PRO A 106 28.96 -24.82 8.86
CA PRO A 106 27.95 -25.85 8.71
C PRO A 106 26.90 -25.72 9.83
N PRO A 107 25.64 -26.17 9.61
CA PRO A 107 24.60 -26.02 10.62
C PRO A 107 24.98 -26.77 11.91
N PRO A 108 24.76 -26.19 13.10
CA PRO A 108 25.01 -26.90 14.35
C PRO A 108 24.07 -28.11 14.43
N ALA A 109 24.65 -29.26 14.75
CA ALA A 109 23.91 -30.48 15.01
C ALA A 109 22.82 -30.19 16.04
N LYS A 110 21.62 -30.73 15.83
CA LYS A 110 20.50 -30.63 16.77
C LYS A 110 20.96 -31.18 18.13
N GLU A 111 21.38 -30.30 19.04
CA GLU A 111 21.67 -30.66 20.42
C GLU A 111 20.38 -31.19 21.03
N ALA A 112 20.33 -32.51 21.19
CA ALA A 112 19.30 -33.18 21.93
C ALA A 112 19.33 -32.62 23.35
N ILE A 113 18.33 -31.79 23.69
CA ILE A 113 18.14 -31.30 25.05
C ILE A 113 18.08 -32.53 25.96
N ASP A 114 19.10 -32.66 26.81
CA ASP A 114 19.29 -33.74 27.76
C ASP A 114 17.99 -33.99 28.56
N PRO A 115 17.43 -35.22 28.57
CA PRO A 115 16.13 -35.51 29.19
C PRO A 115 16.07 -35.11 30.67
N GLU A 116 17.19 -35.06 31.39
CA GLU A 116 17.26 -34.59 32.77
C GLU A 116 16.89 -33.11 32.92
N ARG A 117 17.35 -32.24 32.00
CA ARG A 117 16.98 -30.81 32.03
C ARG A 117 15.49 -30.61 31.84
N ARG A 118 14.85 -31.44 31.02
CA ARG A 118 13.39 -31.43 30.83
C ARG A 118 12.67 -31.84 32.12
N ALA A 119 13.15 -32.87 32.80
CA ALA A 119 12.57 -33.32 34.06
C ALA A 119 12.68 -32.25 35.17
N GLN A 120 13.80 -31.52 35.25
CA GLN A 120 14.00 -30.45 36.22
C GLN A 120 13.03 -29.27 36.01
N ILE A 121 12.78 -28.88 34.75
CA ILE A 121 11.84 -27.79 34.42
C ILE A 121 10.41 -28.18 34.80
N VAL A 122 10.00 -29.42 34.53
CA VAL A 122 8.66 -29.92 34.88
C VAL A 122 8.48 -30.00 36.40
N ALA A 123 9.49 -30.48 37.13
CA ALA A 123 9.46 -30.53 38.59
C ALA A 123 9.36 -29.13 39.23
N LEU A 124 10.04 -28.13 38.66
CA LEU A 124 9.96 -26.74 39.10
C LEU A 124 8.55 -26.16 38.88
N ALA A 125 7.97 -26.42 37.71
CA ALA A 125 6.62 -25.95 37.35
C ALA A 125 5.52 -26.59 38.21
N LEU A 126 5.65 -27.86 38.58
CA LEU A 126 4.68 -28.52 39.47
C LEU A 126 4.77 -28.02 40.91
N ARG A 127 5.97 -27.61 41.37
CA ARG A 127 6.18 -27.08 42.71
C ARG A 127 5.58 -25.68 42.90
N SER A 128 5.57 -24.86 41.84
CA SER A 128 4.97 -23.52 41.90
C SER A 128 3.44 -23.55 41.89
N VAL A 129 2.82 -24.57 41.28
CA VAL A 129 1.36 -24.71 41.23
C VAL A 129 0.75 -25.16 42.57
N ARG A 130 1.50 -25.91 43.40
CA ARG A 130 1.00 -26.40 44.71
C ARG A 130 1.07 -25.37 45.85
N ARG A 131 1.55 -24.15 45.60
CA ARG A 131 1.70 -23.08 46.62
C ARG A 131 0.75 -21.90 46.40
N ALA A 132 -0.19 -22.00 45.46
CA ALA A 132 -1.27 -21.06 45.23
C ALA A 132 -2.58 -21.57 45.85
#